data_AF-A0A2D4JML0-F1
#
_entry.id   AF-A0A2D4JML0-F1
#
_cell.length_a   1.000
_cell.length_b   1.000
_cell.length_c   1.000
_cell.angle_alpha   90.00
_cell.angle_beta   90.00
_cell.angle_gamma   90.00
#
_symmetry.space_group_name_H-M   'P 1'
#
loop_
_entity.id
_entity.type
_entity.pdbx_description
1 polymer ?
#
loop_
_entity_poly.entity_id
_entity_poly.type
_entity_poly.pdbx_seq_one_letter_code
_entity_poly.pdbx_strand_id
1 'polypeptide(L)'
;KLQDGVPQTIEILGRANIKIWVLTGDKQETAVNIGYSCNMLYDAMKDIFIIYGDSWEEVEQQLRIAKDKMQADLDAKTEDFRIRRSTSSGFWNKEPASGDYGLVINGHSLAYALEGELAELLVDTACLCKTVICCR
;
A
#
# COMPACT_ATOMS: atom_id res chain seq x y z
N LYS A 1 10.73 21.89 1.69
CA LYS A 1 11.98 21.15 1.42
C LYS A 1 12.06 20.03 2.45
N LEU A 2 12.39 18.78 2.04
CA LEU A 2 12.58 17.68 2.99
C LEU A 2 13.82 17.92 3.86
N GLN A 3 13.85 17.30 5.04
CA GLN A 3 15.08 17.23 5.83
C GLN A 3 16.13 16.40 5.10
N ASP A 4 17.40 16.66 5.40
CA ASP A 4 18.51 15.94 4.78
C ASP A 4 18.46 14.46 5.15
N GLY A 5 18.68 13.58 4.16
CA GLY A 5 18.70 12.13 4.38
C GLY A 5 17.33 11.43 4.42
N VAL A 6 16.22 12.15 4.28
CA VAL A 6 14.86 11.56 4.33
C VAL A 6 14.66 10.44 3.29
N PRO A 7 14.93 10.64 1.99
CA PRO A 7 14.74 9.58 1.00
C PRO A 7 15.60 8.33 1.28
N GLN A 8 16.86 8.52 1.68
CA GLN A 8 17.78 7.42 1.98
C GLN A 8 17.33 6.65 3.22
N THR A 9 16.82 7.35 4.23
CA THR A 9 16.32 6.73 5.47
C THR A 9 15.10 5.88 5.17
N ILE A 10 14.13 6.41 4.42
CA ILE A 10 12.92 5.69 4.00
C ILE A 10 13.30 4.42 3.23
N GLU A 11 14.27 4.51 2.31
CA GLU A 11 14.74 3.36 1.56
C GLU A 11 15.37 2.29 2.47
N ILE A 12 16.22 2.68 3.41
CA ILE A 12 16.85 1.75 4.37
C ILE A 12 15.79 1.05 5.24
N LEU A 13 14.83 1.81 5.77
CA LEU A 13 13.73 1.26 6.56
C LEU A 13 12.87 0.29 5.73
N GLY A 14 12.57 0.65 4.48
CA GLY A 14 11.85 -0.22 3.54
C GLY A 14 12.59 -1.52 3.24
N ARG A 15 13.92 -1.48 3.03
CA ARG A 15 14.76 -2.68 2.87
C ARG A 15 14.82 -3.53 4.14
N ALA A 16 14.66 -2.92 5.31
CA ALA A 16 14.54 -3.61 6.59
C ALA A 16 13.12 -4.16 6.86
N ASN A 17 12.22 -4.11 5.86
CA ASN A 17 10.83 -4.56 5.94
C ASN A 17 10.00 -3.81 6.99
N ILE A 18 10.37 -2.55 7.28
CA ILE A 18 9.59 -1.65 8.13
C ILE A 18 8.61 -0.91 7.22
N LYS A 19 7.32 -1.10 7.49
CA LYS A 19 6.24 -0.41 6.77
C LYS A 19 6.09 1.01 7.30
N ILE A 20 6.08 1.98 6.39
CA ILE A 20 5.99 3.39 6.73
C ILE A 20 4.61 3.91 6.38
N TRP A 21 3.98 4.55 7.36
CA TRP A 21 2.73 5.28 7.20
C TRP A 21 3.01 6.75 7.42
N VAL A 22 2.57 7.59 6.48
CA VAL A 22 2.59 9.05 6.64
C VAL A 22 1.20 9.50 7.04
N LEU A 23 1.09 10.18 8.17
CA LEU A 23 -0.13 10.87 8.57
C LEU A 23 0.15 12.37 8.55
N THR A 24 -0.50 13.09 7.64
CA THR A 24 -0.33 14.53 7.48
C THR A 24 -1.68 15.26 7.46
N GLY A 25 -1.67 16.50 7.97
CA GLY A 25 -2.80 17.43 7.85
C GLY A 25 -2.80 18.23 6.54
N ASP A 26 -1.86 17.96 5.63
CA ASP A 26 -1.81 18.57 4.31
C ASP A 26 -2.89 18.01 3.38
N LYS A 27 -3.22 18.79 2.34
CA LYS A 27 -4.11 18.32 1.26
C LYS A 27 -3.51 17.14 0.51
N GLN A 28 -4.36 16.31 -0.08
CA GLN A 28 -3.97 15.13 -0.85
C GLN A 28 -2.86 15.39 -1.87
N GLU A 29 -2.95 16.45 -2.68
CA GLU A 29 -1.94 16.72 -3.71
C GLU A 29 -0.56 16.97 -3.10
N THR A 30 -0.53 17.64 -1.95
CA THR A 30 0.73 17.92 -1.23
C THR A 30 1.28 16.65 -0.61
N ALA A 31 0.43 15.83 0.02
CA ALA A 31 0.83 14.57 0.62
C ALA A 31 1.40 13.60 -0.44
N VAL A 32 0.75 13.50 -1.60
CA VAL A 32 1.20 12.69 -2.74
C VAL A 32 2.53 13.20 -3.27
N ASN A 33 2.67 14.51 -3.48
CA ASN A 33 3.93 15.11 -3.95
C ASN A 33 5.09 14.87 -2.97
N ILE A 34 4.82 14.93 -1.67
CA ILE A 34 5.80 14.58 -0.64
C ILE A 34 6.14 13.09 -0.72
N GLY A 35 5.15 12.22 -0.89
CA GLY A 35 5.34 10.78 -1.11
C GLY A 35 6.28 10.46 -2.26
N TYR A 36 6.13 11.15 -3.40
CA TYR A 36 7.06 11.03 -4.53
C TYR A 36 8.45 11.60 -4.21
N SER A 37 8.50 12.77 -3.55
CA SER A 37 9.77 13.44 -3.21
C SER A 37 10.64 12.63 -2.24
N CYS A 38 10.04 11.74 -1.44
CA CYS A 38 10.71 10.92 -0.45
C CYS A 38 10.82 9.44 -0.82
N ASN A 39 10.55 9.07 -2.09
CA ASN A 39 10.56 7.69 -2.61
C ASN A 39 9.60 6.73 -1.90
N MET A 40 8.54 7.24 -1.26
CA MET A 40 7.45 6.41 -0.76
C MET A 40 6.49 6.04 -1.89
N LEU A 41 6.28 6.93 -2.87
CA LEU A 41 5.57 6.67 -4.11
C LEU A 41 6.53 6.79 -5.30
N TYR A 42 6.32 5.99 -6.35
CA TYR A 42 7.10 6.07 -7.59
C TYR A 42 6.35 5.43 -8.76
N ASP A 43 6.62 5.90 -9.98
CA ASP A 43 5.86 5.53 -11.18
C ASP A 43 5.94 4.03 -11.55
N ALA A 44 7.00 3.34 -11.11
CA ALA A 44 7.16 1.91 -11.33
C ALA A 44 6.36 1.03 -10.34
N MET A 45 5.65 1.63 -9.39
CA MET A 45 4.68 0.91 -8.57
C MET A 45 3.63 0.24 -9.46
N LYS A 46 3.14 -0.91 -9.03
CA LYS A 46 2.08 -1.62 -9.74
C LYS A 46 0.80 -0.81 -9.79
N ASP A 47 0.45 -0.20 -8.67
CA ASP A 47 -0.72 0.66 -8.55
C ASP A 47 -0.65 1.55 -7.30
N ILE A 48 -1.38 2.66 -7.35
CA ILE A 48 -1.59 3.55 -6.20
C ILE A 48 -3.11 3.69 -6.02
N PHE A 49 -3.63 3.06 -4.98
CA PHE A 49 -5.04 3.10 -4.64
C PHE A 49 -5.36 4.37 -3.86
N ILE A 50 -6.35 5.14 -4.34
CA ILE A 50 -6.83 6.35 -3.67
C ILE A 50 -8.21 6.06 -3.10
N ILE A 51 -8.33 6.14 -1.78
CA ILE A 51 -9.57 6.01 -1.03
C ILE A 51 -10.09 7.41 -0.73
N TYR A 52 -11.17 7.77 -1.42
CA TYR A 52 -11.84 9.05 -1.37
C TYR A 52 -13.34 8.79 -1.57
N GLY A 53 -14.04 8.52 -0.47
CA GLY A 53 -15.48 8.33 -0.39
C GLY A 53 -16.10 9.22 0.69
N ASP A 54 -17.35 9.62 0.45
CA ASP A 54 -18.15 10.50 1.30
C ASP A 54 -19.20 9.73 2.14
N SER A 55 -19.29 8.41 1.97
CA SER A 55 -20.08 7.51 2.81
C SER A 55 -19.30 6.27 3.24
N TRP A 56 -19.83 5.59 4.26
CA TRP A 56 -19.29 4.32 4.74
C TRP A 56 -19.23 3.27 3.63
N GLU A 57 -20.28 3.16 2.80
CA GLU A 57 -20.39 2.19 1.71
C GLU A 57 -19.39 2.46 0.59
N GLU A 58 -19.16 3.73 0.24
CA GLU A 58 -18.16 4.12 -0.76
C GLU A 58 -16.75 3.74 -0.32
N VAL A 59 -16.41 4.01 0.94
CA VAL A 59 -15.11 3.67 1.52
C VAL A 59 -14.92 2.17 1.58
N GLU A 60 -15.95 1.42 2.01
CA GLU A 60 -15.92 -0.05 1.99
C GLU A 60 -15.65 -0.58 0.59
N GLN A 61 -16.42 -0.11 -0.40
CA GLN A 61 -16.31 -0.58 -1.77
C GLN A 61 -14.92 -0.31 -2.35
N GLN A 62 -14.37 0.88 -2.13
CA GLN A 62 -13.04 1.24 -2.61
C GLN A 62 -11.94 0.38 -1.96
N LEU A 63 -12.03 0.14 -0.65
CA LEU A 63 -11.10 -0.75 0.06
C LEU A 63 -11.18 -2.19 -0.44
N ARG A 64 -12.41 -2.72 -0.67
CA ARG A 64 -12.60 -4.07 -1.23
C ARG A 64 -12.01 -4.20 -2.63
N ILE A 65 -12.28 -3.23 -3.51
CA ILE A 65 -11.72 -3.22 -4.87
C ILE A 65 -10.18 -3.21 -4.82
N ALA A 66 -9.59 -2.40 -3.94
CA ALA A 66 -8.14 -2.35 -3.77
C ALA A 66 -7.59 -3.70 -3.28
N LYS A 67 -8.18 -4.26 -2.23
CA LYS A 67 -7.79 -5.56 -1.65
C LYS A 67 -7.89 -6.69 -2.67
N ASP A 68 -9.02 -6.80 -3.37
CA ASP A 68 -9.28 -7.86 -4.34
C ASP A 68 -8.31 -7.79 -5.53
N LYS A 69 -8.03 -6.58 -6.04
CA LYS A 69 -7.04 -6.39 -7.11
C LYS A 69 -5.64 -6.81 -6.67
N MET A 70 -5.22 -6.43 -5.46
CA MET A 70 -3.92 -6.81 -4.91
C MET A 70 -3.84 -8.33 -4.66
N GLN A 71 -4.91 -8.95 -4.17
CA GLN A 71 -4.96 -10.38 -3.89
C GLN A 71 -4.91 -11.22 -5.18
N ALA A 72 -5.68 -10.83 -6.21
CA ALA A 72 -5.66 -11.51 -7.51
C ALA A 72 -4.25 -11.52 -8.13
N ASP A 73 -3.52 -10.42 -8.01
CA ASP A 73 -2.13 -10.30 -8.45
C ASP A 73 -1.17 -11.23 -7.68
N LEU A 74 -1.40 -11.44 -6.38
CA LEU A 74 -0.61 -12.36 -5.55
C LEU A 74 -0.89 -13.82 -5.89
N ASP A 75 -2.16 -14.15 -6.13
CA ASP A 75 -2.59 -15.49 -6.51
C ASP A 75 -2.04 -15.87 -7.89
N ALA A 76 -2.09 -14.94 -8.85
CA ALA A 76 -1.51 -15.13 -10.18
C ALA A 76 0.00 -15.38 -10.14
N LYS A 77 0.75 -14.67 -9.28
CA LYS A 77 2.18 -14.92 -9.05
C LYS A 77 2.45 -16.29 -8.43
N THR A 78 1.59 -16.73 -7.51
CA THR A 78 1.74 -18.02 -6.83
C THR A 78 1.57 -19.18 -7.82
N GLU A 79 0.64 -19.06 -8.76
CA GLU A 79 0.41 -20.06 -9.79
C GLU A 79 1.53 -20.11 -10.85
N ASP A 80 2.03 -18.97 -11.34
CA ASP A 80 3.19 -18.94 -12.24
C ASP A 80 4.44 -19.57 -11.58
N PHE A 81 4.61 -19.30 -10.27
CA PHE A 81 5.67 -19.89 -9.48
C PHE A 81 5.52 -21.42 -9.36
N ARG A 82 4.29 -21.93 -9.11
CA ARG A 82 4.01 -23.37 -9.03
C ARG A 82 4.31 -24.09 -10.35
N ILE A 83 3.93 -23.50 -11.48
CA ILE A 83 4.23 -24.05 -12.82
C ILE A 83 5.74 -24.14 -13.02
N ARG A 84 6.50 -23.07 -12.72
CA ARG A 84 7.96 -23.04 -12.87
C ARG A 84 8.73 -23.99 -11.93
N ARG A 85 8.17 -24.35 -10.77
CA ARG A 85 8.81 -25.30 -9.82
C ARG A 85 8.73 -26.76 -10.27
N SER A 86 7.91 -27.10 -11.27
CA SER A 86 7.86 -28.46 -11.82
C SER A 86 9.14 -28.85 -12.60
N THR A 87 10.03 -27.90 -12.91
CA THR A 87 11.30 -28.13 -13.62
C THR A 87 12.57 -27.84 -12.81
N SER A 88 12.49 -27.38 -11.56
CA SER A 88 13.68 -27.18 -10.71
C SER A 88 13.42 -27.47 -9.23
N SER A 89 14.05 -28.54 -8.74
CA SER A 89 14.15 -28.92 -7.33
C SER A 89 15.05 -27.93 -6.58
N GLY A 90 14.45 -26.92 -5.96
CA GLY A 90 15.16 -25.91 -5.16
C GLY A 90 14.29 -25.34 -4.04
N PHE A 91 14.67 -25.66 -2.80
CA PHE A 91 14.03 -25.35 -1.52
C PHE A 91 13.90 -23.83 -1.23
N TRP A 92 12.76 -23.46 -0.65
CA TRP A 92 12.38 -22.25 0.11
C TRP A 92 13.19 -20.96 -0.07
N ASN A 93 12.64 -20.04 -0.85
CA ASN A 93 12.62 -18.61 -0.48
C ASN A 93 11.18 -18.15 -0.74
N LYS A 94 10.35 -18.08 0.32
CA LYS A 94 9.17 -17.22 0.29
C LYS A 94 9.72 -15.81 0.40
N GLU A 95 10.02 -15.17 -0.74
CA GLU A 95 10.03 -13.71 -0.74
C GLU A 95 8.68 -13.26 -0.16
N PRO A 96 8.65 -12.33 0.80
CA PRO A 96 7.39 -11.82 1.28
C PRO A 96 6.62 -11.31 0.07
N ALA A 97 5.33 -11.62 0.02
CA ALA A 97 4.38 -11.11 -0.94
C ALA A 97 4.25 -9.58 -0.77
N SER A 98 5.31 -8.85 -1.10
CA SER A 98 5.41 -7.40 -1.06
C SER A 98 4.84 -6.91 -2.38
N GLY A 99 3.52 -6.85 -2.45
CA GLY A 99 2.86 -6.10 -3.49
C GLY A 99 3.47 -4.69 -3.57
N ASP A 100 3.86 -4.26 -4.76
CA ASP A 100 4.45 -2.94 -4.94
C ASP A 100 3.36 -1.88 -5.14
N TYR A 101 2.50 -1.76 -4.13
CA TYR A 101 1.31 -0.91 -4.15
C TYR A 101 1.43 0.22 -3.13
N GLY A 102 0.86 1.37 -3.48
CA GLY A 102 0.61 2.48 -2.56
C GLY A 102 -0.88 2.57 -2.18
N LEU A 103 -1.16 3.05 -0.98
CA LEU A 103 -2.51 3.45 -0.55
C LEU A 103 -2.49 4.91 -0.11
N VAL A 104 -3.44 5.70 -0.61
CA VAL A 104 -3.68 7.08 -0.18
C VAL A 104 -5.11 7.18 0.31
N ILE A 105 -5.33 7.71 1.51
CA ILE A 105 -6.67 7.86 2.11
C ILE A 105 -6.81 9.27 2.70
N ASN A 106 -7.88 9.98 2.34
CA ASN A 106 -8.16 11.30 2.92
C ASN A 106 -8.72 11.18 4.34
N GLY A 107 -8.84 12.30 5.06
CA GLY A 107 -9.23 12.28 6.46
C GLY A 107 -10.69 11.89 6.65
N HIS A 108 -11.56 12.25 5.71
CA HIS A 108 -12.98 11.94 5.76
C HIS A 108 -13.23 10.43 5.59
N SER A 109 -12.61 9.82 4.58
CA SER A 109 -12.68 8.39 4.36
C SER A 109 -11.98 7.59 5.46
N LEU A 110 -10.87 8.11 6.01
CA LEU A 110 -10.19 7.48 7.13
C LEU A 110 -11.08 7.41 8.38
N ALA A 111 -11.92 8.43 8.62
CA ALA A 111 -12.86 8.41 9.74
C ALA A 111 -13.82 7.21 9.63
N TYR A 112 -14.44 7.00 8.46
CA TYR A 112 -15.28 5.82 8.23
C TYR A 112 -14.46 4.52 8.29
N ALA A 113 -13.26 4.50 7.70
CA ALA A 113 -12.41 3.32 7.63
C ALA A 113 -11.87 2.85 8.99
N LEU A 114 -11.94 3.68 10.04
CA LEU A 114 -11.55 3.32 11.41
C LEU A 114 -12.73 2.81 12.26
N GLU A 115 -13.94 2.79 11.73
CA GLU A 115 -15.15 2.37 12.44
C GLU A 115 -15.56 0.93 12.10
N GLY A 116 -15.94 0.16 13.14
CA GLY A 116 -16.53 -1.17 12.99
C GLY A 116 -15.68 -2.15 12.18
N GLU A 117 -16.32 -2.84 11.24
CA GLU A 117 -15.68 -3.87 10.40
C GLU A 117 -14.73 -3.28 9.34
N LEU A 118 -14.85 -1.97 9.03
CA LEU A 118 -13.94 -1.34 8.06
C LEU A 118 -12.52 -1.20 8.60
N ALA A 119 -12.34 -1.14 9.92
CA ALA A 119 -11.01 -1.07 10.53
C ALA A 119 -10.16 -2.30 10.16
N GLU A 120 -10.75 -3.50 10.21
CA GLU A 120 -10.08 -4.73 9.80
C GLU A 120 -9.81 -4.75 8.29
N LEU A 121 -10.79 -4.33 7.48
CA LEU A 121 -10.63 -4.23 6.03
C LEU A 121 -9.51 -3.24 5.64
N LEU A 122 -9.42 -2.08 6.30
CA LEU A 122 -8.36 -1.10 6.09
C LEU A 122 -6.99 -1.69 6.43
N VAL A 123 -6.86 -2.33 7.59
CA VAL A 123 -5.60 -2.95 8.02
C VAL A 123 -5.17 -4.05 7.04
N ASP A 124 -6.09 -4.92 6.63
CA ASP A 124 -5.80 -5.96 5.64
C ASP A 124 -5.36 -5.40 4.30
N THR A 125 -6.06 -4.37 3.81
CA THR A 125 -5.75 -3.71 2.54
C THR A 125 -4.37 -3.03 2.62
N ALA A 126 -4.12 -2.28 3.68
CA ALA A 126 -2.84 -1.62 3.93
C ALA A 126 -1.69 -2.63 4.14
N CYS A 127 -2.00 -3.83 4.64
CA CYS A 127 -1.04 -4.92 4.77
C CYS A 127 -0.55 -5.47 3.42
N LEU A 128 -1.27 -5.23 2.32
CA LEU A 128 -0.84 -5.56 0.97
C LEU A 128 -0.01 -4.43 0.32
N CYS A 129 -0.07 -3.23 0.88
CA CYS A 129 0.66 -2.06 0.39
C CYS A 129 2.07 -1.96 1.00
N LYS A 130 2.97 -1.36 0.22
CA LYS A 130 4.33 -1.00 0.64
C LYS A 130 4.35 0.29 1.44
N THR A 131 3.46 1.21 1.12
CA THR A 131 3.31 2.50 1.77
C THR A 131 1.84 2.87 1.96
N VAL A 132 1.55 3.63 3.01
CA VAL A 132 0.24 4.26 3.23
C VAL A 132 0.43 5.75 3.51
N ILE A 133 -0.37 6.59 2.86
CA ILE A 133 -0.41 8.04 3.08
C ILE A 133 -1.82 8.43 3.49
N CYS A 134 -1.96 8.89 4.72
CA CYS A 134 -3.17 9.52 5.22
C CYS A 134 -3.01 11.04 5.11
N CYS A 135 -3.96 11.71 4.46
CA CYS A 135 -3.96 13.16 4.25
C CYS A 135 -5.27 13.80 4.71
N ARG A 136 -5.38 15.13 4.66
CA ARG A 136 -6.62 15.84 4.98
C ARG A 136 -7.65 15.70 3.88
#